data_AF-A0A841PDN6-F1
#
_entry.id   AF-A0A841PDN6-F1
#
_cell.length_a   1.000
_cell.length_b   1.000
_cell.length_c   1.000
_cell.angle_alpha   90.00
_cell.angle_beta   90.00
_cell.angle_gamma   90.00
#
_symmetry.space_group_name_H-M   'P 1'
#
loop_
_entity.id
_entity.type
_entity.pdbx_description
1 polymer ?
#
loop_
_entity_poly.entity_id
_entity_poly.type
_entity_poly.pdbx_seq_one_letter_code
_entity_poly.pdbx_strand_id
1 'polypeptide(L)'
;MLDEPEPHCLRDSAVERDQMAAQDVEDLLAQPIRPGAHLALDAAILARMRQAFSTGLVRKACGGCGWHGLCSTIAAGGYRDTQVQRPALPGKR
;
A
#
# COMPACT_ATOMS: atom_id res chain seq x y z
N MET A 1 -9.19 0.76 -17.89
CA MET A 1 -8.27 0.54 -19.03
C MET A 1 -7.68 1.89 -19.41
N LEU A 2 -6.53 1.99 -20.09
CA LEU A 2 -5.89 3.31 -20.38
C LEU A 2 -6.62 4.11 -21.48
N ASP A 3 -7.68 3.55 -22.02
CA ASP A 3 -8.47 3.95 -23.18
C ASP A 3 -9.88 4.41 -22.80
N GLU A 4 -10.14 4.59 -21.49
CA GLU A 4 -11.36 5.23 -21.01
C GLU A 4 -11.23 6.77 -21.10
N PRO A 5 -12.31 7.48 -21.49
CA PRO A 5 -12.28 8.94 -21.71
C PRO A 5 -11.96 9.74 -20.45
N GLU A 6 -12.19 9.15 -19.27
CA GLU A 6 -11.85 9.74 -17.98
C GLU A 6 -10.74 8.93 -17.31
N PRO A 7 -9.62 9.55 -16.89
CA PRO A 7 -8.57 8.87 -16.17
C PRO A 7 -9.14 8.16 -14.93
N HIS A 8 -8.86 6.87 -14.81
CA HIS A 8 -9.32 6.03 -13.71
C HIS A 8 -8.99 6.58 -12.31
N CYS A 9 -7.97 7.43 -12.19
CA CYS A 9 -7.56 8.10 -10.97
C CYS A 9 -8.45 9.29 -10.55
N LEU A 10 -9.32 9.80 -11.44
CA LEU A 10 -10.20 10.93 -11.17
C LEU A 10 -11.63 10.53 -10.78
N ARG A 11 -11.95 9.23 -10.84
CA ARG A 11 -13.28 8.72 -10.48
C ARG A 11 -13.45 8.69 -8.96
N ASP A 12 -14.68 8.84 -8.48
CA ASP A 12 -15.03 8.74 -7.04
C ASP A 12 -14.52 7.45 -6.39
N SER A 13 -14.53 6.34 -7.15
CA SER A 13 -13.98 5.05 -6.71
C SER A 13 -12.49 5.10 -6.32
N ALA A 14 -11.72 6.07 -6.82
CA ALA A 14 -10.33 6.27 -6.41
C ALA A 14 -10.26 6.92 -5.03
N VAL A 15 -11.03 7.99 -4.80
CA VAL A 15 -11.11 8.68 -3.51
C VAL A 15 -11.58 7.75 -2.40
N GLU A 16 -12.61 6.95 -2.65
CA GLU A 16 -13.12 5.98 -1.67
C GLU A 16 -12.07 4.92 -1.32
N ARG A 17 -11.34 4.41 -2.32
CA ARG A 17 -10.27 3.43 -2.09
C ARG A 17 -9.09 4.04 -1.34
N ASP A 18 -8.73 5.28 -1.63
CA ASP A 18 -7.68 6.01 -0.91
C ASP A 18 -8.06 6.21 0.57
N GLN A 19 -9.31 6.57 0.85
CA GLN A 19 -9.81 6.70 2.23
C GLN A 19 -9.77 5.36 2.98
N MET A 20 -10.21 4.28 2.35
CA MET A 20 -10.17 2.94 2.96
C MET A 20 -8.73 2.49 3.23
N ALA A 21 -7.82 2.73 2.29
CA ALA A 21 -6.40 2.40 2.44
C ALA A 21 -5.74 3.25 3.53
N ALA A 22 -6.04 4.55 3.59
CA ALA A 22 -5.55 5.43 4.63
C ALA A 22 -5.99 4.95 6.02
N GLN A 23 -7.28 4.65 6.21
CA GLN A 23 -7.80 4.14 7.49
C GLN A 23 -7.11 2.85 7.92
N ASP A 24 -6.94 1.88 7.00
CA ASP A 24 -6.25 0.63 7.29
C ASP A 24 -4.80 0.86 7.76
N VAL A 25 -4.09 1.81 7.13
CA VAL A 25 -2.72 2.14 7.50
C VAL A 25 -2.67 2.96 8.81
N GLU A 26 -3.64 3.84 9.05
CA GLU A 26 -3.78 4.57 10.32
C GLU A 26 -3.95 3.60 11.49
N ASP A 27 -4.89 2.68 11.37
CA ASP A 27 -5.17 1.65 12.37
C ASP A 27 -3.94 0.77 12.60
N LEU A 28 -3.27 0.38 11.50
CA LEU A 28 -2.09 -0.47 11.56
C LEU A 28 -0.90 0.22 12.23
N LEU A 29 -0.64 1.49 11.93
CA LEU A 29 0.56 2.20 12.38
C LEU A 29 0.32 3.05 13.65
N ALA A 30 -0.93 3.20 14.07
CA ALA A 30 -1.34 4.12 15.13
C ALA A 30 -0.83 5.55 14.88
N GLN A 31 -0.83 5.97 13.61
CA GLN A 31 -0.38 7.29 13.16
C GLN A 31 -1.36 7.84 12.12
N PRO A 32 -1.73 9.14 12.16
CA PRO A 32 -2.57 9.74 11.13
C PRO A 32 -1.96 9.68 9.73
N ILE A 33 -2.78 9.31 8.74
CA ILE A 33 -2.46 9.21 7.31
C ILE A 33 -3.41 10.14 6.57
N ARG A 34 -2.90 11.34 6.29
CA ARG A 34 -3.64 12.43 5.62
C ARG A 34 -2.73 13.14 4.63
N PRO A 35 -3.29 13.93 3.70
CA PRO A 35 -2.47 14.73 2.79
C PRO A 35 -1.41 15.55 3.54
N GLY A 36 -0.16 15.48 3.07
CA GLY A 36 0.99 16.10 3.72
C GLY A 36 1.66 15.27 4.82
N ALA A 37 1.15 14.09 5.17
CA ALA A 37 1.83 13.18 6.09
C ALA A 37 3.12 12.60 5.47
N HIS A 38 4.18 12.53 6.28
CA HIS A 38 5.42 11.87 5.92
C HIS A 38 5.55 10.56 6.69
N LEU A 39 5.75 9.45 5.97
CA LEU A 39 6.03 8.14 6.55
C LEU A 39 7.50 7.78 6.36
N ALA A 40 8.20 7.57 7.46
CA ALA A 40 9.51 6.93 7.43
C ALA A 40 9.31 5.42 7.29
N LEU A 41 9.44 4.89 6.08
CA LEU A 41 9.31 3.45 5.80
C LEU A 41 10.61 2.73 6.16
N ASP A 42 10.89 2.64 7.45
CA ASP A 42 11.99 1.83 7.94
C ASP A 42 11.72 0.33 7.75
N ALA A 43 12.73 -0.45 8.11
CA ALA A 43 12.69 -1.89 8.05
C ALA A 43 11.51 -2.54 8.81
N ALA A 44 11.20 -2.04 10.00
CA ALA A 44 10.19 -2.61 10.87
C ALA A 44 8.78 -2.25 10.37
N ILE A 45 8.59 -0.99 9.97
CA ILE A 45 7.34 -0.49 9.40
C ILE A 45 7.02 -1.24 8.10
N LEU A 46 7.99 -1.39 7.20
CA LEU A 46 7.79 -2.17 5.97
C LEU A 46 7.43 -3.62 6.25
N ALA A 47 8.10 -4.28 7.20
CA ALA A 47 7.79 -5.65 7.58
C ALA A 47 6.36 -5.77 8.14
N ARG A 48 5.96 -4.85 9.03
CA ARG A 48 4.62 -4.79 9.61
C ARG A 48 3.54 -4.59 8.55
N MET A 49 3.71 -3.62 7.65
CA MET A 49 2.78 -3.36 6.54
C MET A 49 2.63 -4.57 5.62
N ARG A 50 3.75 -5.18 5.24
CA ARG A 50 3.76 -6.37 4.38
C ARG A 50 3.07 -7.56 5.04
N GLN A 51 3.35 -7.81 6.31
CA GLN A 51 2.71 -8.90 7.06
C GLN A 51 1.20 -8.68 7.17
N ALA A 52 0.77 -7.49 7.57
CA ALA A 52 -0.66 -7.15 7.69
C ALA A 52 -1.39 -7.30 6.34
N PHE A 53 -0.77 -6.89 5.24
CA PHE A 53 -1.37 -7.05 3.92
C PHE A 53 -1.42 -8.52 3.49
N SER A 54 -0.38 -9.31 3.78
CA SER A 54 -0.34 -10.75 3.46
C SER A 54 -1.36 -11.55 4.25
N THR A 55 -1.67 -11.18 5.51
CA THR A 55 -2.70 -11.84 6.32
C THR A 55 -4.12 -11.34 6.06
N GLY A 56 -4.27 -10.29 5.24
CA GLY A 56 -5.56 -9.68 4.94
C GLY A 56 -6.05 -8.67 5.99
N LEU A 57 -5.23 -8.35 6.99
CA LEU A 57 -5.56 -7.37 8.03
C LEU A 57 -5.75 -5.96 7.45
N VAL A 58 -4.99 -5.61 6.40
CA VAL A 58 -5.14 -4.34 5.67
C VAL A 58 -5.47 -4.62 4.20
N ARG A 59 -6.76 -4.67 3.87
CA ARG A 59 -7.29 -4.98 2.53
C ARG A 59 -8.65 -4.34 2.23
N LYS A 60 -9.13 -3.39 3.04
CA LYS A 60 -10.46 -2.79 2.81
C LYS A 60 -10.61 -2.22 1.40
N ALA A 61 -9.59 -1.49 0.92
CA ALA A 61 -9.54 -0.92 -0.43
C ALA A 61 -9.38 -1.97 -1.56
N CYS A 62 -9.11 -3.24 -1.25
CA CYS A 62 -8.94 -4.29 -2.25
C CYS A 62 -10.28 -4.82 -2.80
N GLY A 63 -11.41 -4.54 -2.13
CA GLY A 63 -12.74 -4.93 -2.61
C GLY A 63 -13.03 -4.31 -3.97
N GLY A 64 -13.36 -5.13 -4.97
CA GLY A 64 -13.64 -4.67 -6.34
C GLY A 64 -12.41 -4.11 -7.10
N CYS A 65 -11.21 -4.18 -6.53
CA CYS A 65 -10.00 -3.71 -7.19
C CYS A 65 -9.53 -4.72 -8.25
N GLY A 66 -9.42 -4.26 -9.51
CA GLY A 66 -8.96 -5.09 -10.62
C GLY A 66 -7.53 -5.64 -10.48
N TRP A 67 -6.73 -5.12 -9.53
CA TRP A 67 -5.38 -5.59 -9.26
C TRP A 67 -5.28 -6.55 -8.08
N HIS A 68 -6.40 -6.94 -7.46
CA HIS A 68 -6.41 -7.83 -6.30
C HIS A 68 -5.56 -9.09 -6.52
N GLY A 69 -5.72 -9.76 -7.66
CA GLY A 69 -4.97 -10.97 -7.99
C GLY A 69 -3.46 -10.74 -8.01
N LEU A 70 -3.00 -9.70 -8.71
CA LEU A 70 -1.59 -9.32 -8.78
C LEU A 70 -1.01 -9.04 -7.39
N CYS A 71 -1.70 -8.22 -6.59
CA CYS A 71 -1.23 -7.87 -5.24
C CYS A 71 -1.20 -9.10 -4.32
N SER A 72 -2.15 -10.02 -4.45
CA SER A 72 -2.16 -11.29 -3.71
C SER A 72 -0.99 -12.19 -4.10
N THR A 73 -0.65 -12.28 -5.39
CA THR A 73 0.55 -13.02 -5.86
C THR A 73 1.83 -12.43 -5.29
N ILE A 74 1.99 -11.10 -5.31
CA ILE A 74 3.17 -10.42 -4.73
C ILE A 74 3.29 -10.71 -3.23
N ALA A 75 2.17 -10.60 -2.50
CA ALA A 75 2.11 -10.83 -1.06
C ALA A 75 2.41 -12.28 -0.68
N ALA A 76 1.89 -13.25 -1.45
CA ALA A 76 2.19 -14.68 -1.29
C ALA A 76 3.66 -15.00 -1.64
N GLY A 77 4.24 -14.27 -2.59
CA GLY A 77 5.66 -14.34 -2.93
C GLY A 77 6.60 -13.68 -1.93
N GLY A 78 6.09 -13.13 -0.82
CA GLY A 78 6.90 -12.50 0.23
C GLY A 78 7.59 -11.21 -0.22
N TYR A 79 7.08 -10.54 -1.25
CA TYR A 79 7.61 -9.26 -1.76
C TYR A 79 9.07 -9.31 -2.27
N ARG A 80 9.60 -10.49 -2.61
CA ARG A 80 11.03 -10.71 -2.94
C ARG A 80 11.59 -9.75 -3.99
N ASP A 81 10.84 -9.49 -5.06
CA ASP A 81 11.32 -8.72 -6.22
C ASP A 81 10.82 -7.26 -6.24
N THR A 82 10.17 -6.83 -5.16
CA THR A 82 9.67 -5.45 -5.04
C THR A 82 10.82 -4.45 -4.90
N GLN A 83 10.66 -3.23 -5.41
CA GLN A 83 11.74 -2.24 -5.39
C GLN A 83 11.78 -1.42 -4.09
N VAL A 84 10.65 -1.31 -3.39
CA VAL A 84 10.59 -0.64 -2.07
C VAL A 84 11.24 -1.55 -1.04
N GLN A 85 12.55 -1.54 -0.98
CA GLN A 85 13.36 -2.29 -0.02
C GLN A 85 13.60 -1.45 1.24
N ARG A 86 14.07 -2.10 2.32
CA ARG A 86 14.57 -1.40 3.51
C ARG A 86 15.47 -0.24 3.05
N PRO A 87 15.41 0.96 3.65
CA PRO A 87 16.44 1.96 3.39
C PRO A 87 17.78 1.28 3.61
N ALA A 88 18.62 1.22 2.58
CA ALA A 88 19.99 0.81 2.77
C ALA A 88 20.55 1.74 3.85
N LEU A 89 21.17 1.16 4.90
CA LEU A 89 21.96 1.95 5.84
C LEU A 89 22.80 2.92 5.00
N PRO A 90 22.87 4.22 5.34
CA PRO A 90 23.62 5.17 4.54
C PRO A 90 25.03 4.60 4.34
N GLY A 91 25.35 4.30 3.08
CA GLY A 91 26.63 3.70 2.72
C GLY A 91 27.73 4.58 3.30
N LYS A 92 28.63 3.99 4.08
CA LYS A 92 29.84 4.67 4.52
C LYS A 92 30.59 5.07 3.26
N ARG A 93 30.64 6.38 2.99
CA ARG A 93 31.57 6.98 2.03
C ARG A 93 32.99 6.84 2.56
#